data_AF-A0A846WQF7-F1
#
_entry.id   AF-A0A846WQF7-F1
#
_cell.length_a   1.000
_cell.length_b   1.000
_cell.length_c   1.000
_cell.angle_alpha   90.00
_cell.angle_beta   90.00
_cell.angle_gamma   90.00
#
_symmetry.space_group_name_H-M   'P 1'
#
loop_
_entity.id
_entity.type
_entity.pdbx_description
1 polymer ?
#
loop_
_entity_poly.entity_id
_entity_poly.type
_entity_poly.pdbx_seq_one_letter_code
_entity_poly.pdbx_strand_id
1 'polypeptide(L)'
;MIAVQAESGSDRLPTRSGGPGADLAQQVADAVTAVDGVTGLHGGMFGEIATYLPGGRVSGVQLDDDRGGVHVIVDISHDLRTVAAHAVAVATEVAGVPVDVTIEDISFPGQRAEQQNSASRRGTPAGGDQPGATEGNQNG
;
A
#
# COMPACT_ATOMS: atom_id res chain seq x y z
N MET A 1 -23.91 16.06 45.91
CA MET A 1 -22.90 16.99 45.33
C MET A 1 -21.61 16.20 45.19
N ILE A 2 -20.90 16.11 44.06
CA ILE A 2 -20.99 16.65 42.69
C ILE A 2 -20.28 15.60 41.81
N ALA A 3 -20.81 15.37 40.60
CA ALA A 3 -20.15 14.61 39.55
C ALA A 3 -18.97 15.40 38.97
N VAL A 4 -17.88 14.73 38.58
CA VAL A 4 -16.87 15.32 37.70
C VAL A 4 -16.72 14.46 36.44
N GLN A 5 -16.86 15.15 35.31
CA GLN A 5 -16.99 14.66 33.95
C GLN A 5 -15.65 14.25 33.33
N ALA A 6 -15.78 13.47 32.26
CA ALA A 6 -14.74 13.16 31.29
C ALA A 6 -14.32 14.40 30.50
N GLU A 7 -13.02 14.51 30.22
CA GLU A 7 -12.45 15.21 29.06
C GLU A 7 -11.43 14.25 28.44
N SER A 8 -11.78 13.59 27.34
CA SER A 8 -11.45 14.00 25.97
C SER A 8 -9.94 14.21 25.76
N GLY A 9 -9.31 13.14 25.28
CA GLY A 9 -7.95 13.11 24.74
C GLY A 9 -7.87 12.04 23.67
N SER A 10 -8.75 12.14 22.66
CA SER A 10 -8.61 11.41 21.41
C SER A 10 -7.46 12.02 20.62
N ASP A 11 -6.25 11.46 20.71
CA ASP A 11 -5.25 11.59 19.65
C ASP A 11 -4.15 10.51 19.78
N ARG A 12 -3.86 9.86 18.64
CA ARG A 12 -2.80 8.88 18.31
C ARG A 12 -3.11 7.36 18.41
N LEU A 13 -3.50 6.79 17.26
CA LEU A 13 -3.14 5.42 16.82
C LEU A 13 -1.75 5.44 16.11
N PRO A 14 -1.06 4.30 15.85
CA PRO A 14 -1.26 2.92 16.30
C PRO A 14 0.00 2.31 16.97
N THR A 15 -0.18 1.29 17.82
CA THR A 15 0.93 0.43 18.29
C THR A 15 1.29 -0.59 17.21
N ARG A 16 2.39 -0.38 16.47
CA ARG A 16 3.05 -1.48 15.73
C ARG A 16 4.05 -2.17 16.68
N SER A 17 3.59 -3.12 17.48
CA SER A 17 4.50 -4.03 18.19
C SER A 17 4.82 -5.21 17.28
N GLY A 18 5.61 -4.95 16.24
CA GLY A 18 6.27 -6.01 15.48
C GLY A 18 7.47 -6.52 16.28
N GLY A 19 7.72 -7.83 16.27
CA GLY A 19 8.97 -8.36 16.85
C GLY A 19 10.21 -7.85 16.10
N PRO A 20 11.43 -8.15 16.55
CA PRO A 20 12.68 -7.66 15.92
C PRO A 20 12.76 -7.87 14.40
N GLY A 21 12.23 -8.98 13.89
CA GLY A 21 12.17 -9.22 12.45
C GLY A 21 11.15 -8.34 11.70
N ALA A 22 10.06 -7.90 12.36
CA ALA A 22 9.08 -7.02 11.74
C ALA A 22 9.68 -5.64 11.46
N ASP A 23 10.52 -5.17 12.37
CA ASP A 23 11.26 -3.93 12.22
C ASP A 23 12.29 -4.04 11.09
N LEU A 24 12.94 -5.21 10.94
CA LEU A 24 13.86 -5.48 9.83
C LEU A 24 13.14 -5.58 8.48
N ALA A 25 12.01 -6.29 8.42
CA ALA A 25 11.19 -6.41 7.22
C ALA A 25 10.69 -5.02 6.76
N GLN A 26 10.36 -4.13 7.69
CA GLN A 26 9.99 -2.76 7.37
C GLN A 26 11.19 -1.96 6.84
N GLN A 27 12.38 -2.10 7.42
CA GLN A 27 13.59 -1.44 6.93
C GLN A 27 13.93 -1.89 5.50
N VAL A 28 13.82 -3.18 5.20
CA VAL A 28 14.00 -3.71 3.84
C VAL A 28 12.95 -3.12 2.89
N ALA A 29 11.69 -3.05 3.30
CA ALA A 29 10.63 -2.45 2.50
C ALA A 29 10.90 -0.98 2.17
N ASP A 30 11.29 -0.19 3.18
CA ASP A 30 11.59 1.24 3.03
C ASP A 30 12.80 1.44 2.10
N ALA A 31 13.84 0.62 2.24
CA ALA A 31 15.03 0.71 1.41
C ALA A 31 14.77 0.32 -0.06
N VAL A 32 13.98 -0.74 -0.31
CA VAL A 32 13.63 -1.17 -1.67
C VAL A 32 12.73 -0.15 -2.37
N THR A 33 11.76 0.43 -1.65
CA THR A 33 10.86 1.45 -2.25
C THR A 33 11.56 2.77 -2.52
N ALA A 34 12.76 3.01 -1.96
CA ALA A 34 13.60 4.15 -2.27
C ALA A 34 14.45 3.97 -3.54
N VAL A 35 14.44 2.78 -4.17
CA VAL A 35 15.15 2.54 -5.44
C VAL A 35 14.39 3.19 -6.59
N ASP A 36 15.05 4.07 -7.33
CA ASP A 36 14.49 4.70 -8.53
C ASP A 36 13.97 3.64 -9.52
N GLY A 37 12.70 3.77 -9.91
CA GLY A 37 12.00 2.83 -10.79
C GLY A 37 11.13 1.82 -10.05
N VAL A 38 11.27 1.64 -8.73
CA VAL A 38 10.30 0.87 -7.92
C VAL A 38 9.12 1.77 -7.57
N THR A 39 7.91 1.36 -7.93
CA THR A 39 6.68 2.15 -7.70
C THR A 39 5.83 1.63 -6.55
N GLY A 40 6.20 0.48 -6.00
CA GLY A 40 5.60 -0.09 -4.80
C GLY A 40 6.02 -1.53 -4.55
N LEU A 41 5.55 -2.08 -3.43
CA LEU A 41 5.67 -3.51 -3.13
C LEU A 41 4.34 -4.20 -3.42
N HIS A 42 4.43 -5.40 -4.01
CA HIS A 42 3.26 -6.25 -4.21
C HIS A 42 3.15 -7.22 -3.04
N GLY A 43 1.97 -7.34 -2.43
CA GLY A 43 1.74 -8.20 -1.26
C GLY A 43 2.01 -9.70 -1.47
N GLY A 44 2.20 -10.13 -2.72
CA GLY A 44 2.30 -11.53 -3.14
C GLY A 44 0.96 -12.27 -2.99
N MET A 45 0.91 -13.53 -3.47
CA MET A 45 -0.25 -14.43 -3.35
C MET A 45 -0.45 -14.99 -1.92
N PHE A 46 0.35 -14.56 -0.93
CA PHE A 46 0.37 -15.14 0.40
C PHE A 46 -0.60 -14.50 1.40
N GLY A 47 -1.65 -13.85 0.93
CA GLY A 47 -2.78 -13.43 1.78
C GLY A 47 -3.43 -14.58 2.58
N GLU A 48 -3.23 -15.86 2.24
CA GLU A 48 -4.07 -16.94 2.79
C GLU A 48 -3.44 -18.02 3.70
N ILE A 49 -2.16 -18.38 3.67
CA ILE A 49 -1.60 -19.33 4.67
C ILE A 49 -0.16 -18.96 5.05
N ALA A 50 0.01 -18.44 6.26
CA ALA A 50 1.31 -18.20 6.87
C ALA A 50 1.67 -19.38 7.78
N THR A 51 2.73 -20.13 7.42
CA THR A 51 3.49 -20.83 8.45
C THR A 51 4.15 -19.75 9.31
N TYR A 52 3.81 -19.75 10.60
CA TYR A 52 4.31 -18.79 11.57
C TYR A 52 5.84 -18.88 11.69
N LEU A 53 6.54 -17.80 11.33
CA LEU A 53 7.92 -17.54 11.74
C LEU A 53 7.95 -16.29 12.62
N PRO A 54 8.74 -16.27 13.70
CA PRO A 54 8.91 -15.09 14.55
C PRO A 54 9.77 -14.05 13.82
N GLY A 55 9.17 -13.29 12.91
CA GLY A 55 9.89 -12.30 12.12
C GLY A 55 9.04 -11.17 11.56
N GLY A 56 7.76 -11.08 11.96
CA GLY A 56 6.86 -10.05 11.45
C GLY A 56 6.50 -10.21 9.98
N ARG A 57 5.43 -9.54 9.57
CA ARG A 57 4.91 -9.64 8.21
C ARG A 57 4.67 -8.25 7.65
N VAL A 58 5.43 -7.89 6.63
CA VAL A 58 5.20 -6.70 5.81
C VAL A 58 4.74 -7.19 4.44
N SER A 59 3.66 -6.60 3.91
CA SER A 59 3.14 -6.99 2.59
C SER A 59 4.25 -6.87 1.53
N GLY A 60 4.59 -8.00 0.89
CA GLY A 60 5.61 -8.05 -0.17
C GLY A 60 7.05 -8.28 0.31
N VAL A 61 7.30 -8.41 1.62
CA VAL A 61 8.62 -8.77 2.18
C VAL A 61 8.49 -9.99 3.07
N GLN A 62 9.31 -11.00 2.81
CA GLN A 62 9.45 -12.20 3.64
C GLN A 62 10.92 -12.40 3.99
N LEU A 63 11.22 -12.50 5.29
CA LEU A 63 12.57 -12.76 5.78
C LEU A 63 12.54 -13.99 6.69
N ASP A 64 13.55 -14.84 6.54
CA ASP A 64 13.93 -15.88 7.50
C ASP A 64 15.41 -15.68 7.90
N ASP A 65 15.95 -16.55 8.75
CA ASP A 65 17.31 -16.41 9.29
C ASP A 65 18.41 -16.60 8.24
N ASP A 66 18.10 -17.23 7.09
CA ASP A 66 19.09 -17.62 6.07
C ASP A 66 18.86 -16.93 4.70
N ARG A 67 17.64 -16.49 4.40
CA ARG A 67 17.26 -15.85 3.13
C ARG A 67 16.04 -14.94 3.25
N GLY A 68 15.83 -14.11 2.24
CA GLY A 68 14.65 -13.27 2.09
C GLY A 68 14.08 -13.23 0.68
N GLY A 69 12.86 -12.73 0.57
CA GLY A 69 12.17 -12.49 -0.70
C GLY A 69 11.41 -11.17 -0.67
N VAL A 70 11.51 -10.41 -1.77
CA VAL A 70 10.78 -9.15 -1.96
C VAL A 70 10.06 -9.13 -3.30
N HIS A 71 8.78 -8.74 -3.28
CA HIS A 71 7.94 -8.64 -4.47
C HIS A 71 7.67 -7.17 -4.79
N VAL A 72 8.09 -6.72 -5.97
CA VAL A 72 8.07 -5.30 -6.38
C VAL A 72 7.19 -5.05 -7.59
N ILE A 73 6.74 -3.80 -7.71
CA ILE A 73 6.15 -3.23 -8.93
C ILE A 73 7.15 -2.23 -9.49
N VAL A 74 7.45 -2.32 -10.80
CA VAL A 74 8.47 -1.48 -11.44
C VAL A 74 7.87 -0.61 -12.54
N ASP A 75 8.36 0.62 -12.69
CA ASP A 75 8.03 1.50 -13.81
C ASP A 75 8.74 1.02 -15.09
N ILE A 76 7.95 0.75 -16.14
CA ILE A 76 8.45 0.30 -17.44
C ILE A 76 9.41 1.28 -18.12
N SER A 77 9.41 2.54 -17.70
CA SER A 77 10.28 3.59 -18.23
C SER A 77 11.75 3.41 -17.80
N HIS A 78 12.01 2.52 -16.84
CA HIS A 78 13.34 2.18 -16.35
C HIS A 78 13.79 0.81 -16.88
N ASP A 79 15.11 0.57 -16.89
CA ASP A 79 15.65 -0.76 -17.19
C ASP A 79 15.34 -1.74 -16.05
N LEU A 80 14.39 -2.64 -16.29
CA LEU A 80 13.88 -3.57 -15.27
C LEU A 80 14.98 -4.41 -14.62
N ARG A 81 16.01 -4.81 -15.38
CA ARG A 81 17.11 -5.62 -14.86
C ARG A 81 17.98 -4.81 -13.90
N THR A 82 18.27 -3.56 -14.26
CA THR A 82 19.08 -2.65 -13.44
C THR A 82 18.34 -2.30 -12.16
N VAL A 83 17.04 -1.99 -12.25
CA VAL A 83 16.20 -1.74 -11.06
C VAL A 83 16.17 -2.97 -10.15
N ALA A 84 15.94 -4.17 -10.70
CA ALA A 84 15.94 -5.40 -9.92
C ALA A 84 17.30 -5.67 -9.25
N ALA A 85 18.41 -5.48 -9.97
CA ALA A 85 19.75 -5.68 -9.42
C ALA A 85 20.05 -4.70 -8.26
N HIS A 86 19.65 -3.44 -8.39
CA HIS A 86 19.78 -2.45 -7.32
C HIS A 86 18.91 -2.81 -6.11
N ALA A 87 17.65 -3.23 -6.35
CA ALA A 87 16.77 -3.69 -5.30
C ALA A 87 17.32 -4.91 -4.55
N VAL A 88 17.90 -5.89 -5.27
CA VAL A 88 18.58 -7.05 -4.65
C VAL A 88 19.74 -6.61 -3.77
N ALA A 89 20.60 -5.72 -4.29
CA ALA A 89 21.78 -5.25 -3.56
C ALA A 89 21.39 -4.57 -2.24
N VAL A 90 20.46 -3.60 -2.31
CA VAL A 90 19.99 -2.84 -1.15
C VAL A 90 19.24 -3.73 -0.16
N ALA A 91 18.35 -4.61 -0.64
CA ALA A 91 17.60 -5.51 0.23
C ALA A 91 18.52 -6.48 0.97
N THR A 92 19.51 -7.06 0.28
CA THR A 92 20.50 -7.98 0.86
C THR A 92 21.39 -7.25 1.88
N GLU A 93 21.82 -6.03 1.58
CA GLU A 93 22.62 -5.22 2.50
C GLU A 93 21.86 -4.93 3.80
N VAL A 94 20.60 -4.51 3.71
CA VAL A 94 19.77 -4.18 4.88
C VAL A 94 19.39 -5.44 5.66
N ALA A 95 19.04 -6.54 4.98
CA ALA A 95 18.61 -7.78 5.63
C ALA A 95 19.78 -8.54 6.27
N GLY A 96 21.01 -8.36 5.79
CA GLY A 96 22.18 -9.13 6.22
C GLY A 96 22.20 -10.59 5.75
N VAL A 97 21.18 -11.01 4.99
CA VAL A 97 21.04 -12.33 4.36
C VAL A 97 20.71 -12.14 2.87
N PRO A 98 21.01 -13.12 2.00
CA PRO A 98 20.65 -13.04 0.59
C PRO A 98 19.15 -12.82 0.39
N VAL A 99 18.77 -11.84 -0.45
CA VAL A 99 17.37 -11.55 -0.78
C VAL A 99 17.11 -11.68 -2.27
N ASP A 100 16.14 -12.52 -2.63
CA ASP A 100 15.61 -12.61 -4.00
C ASP A 100 14.57 -11.52 -4.25
N VAL A 101 14.61 -10.87 -5.42
CA VAL A 101 13.62 -9.87 -5.83
C VAL A 101 12.84 -10.36 -7.04
N THR A 102 11.52 -10.38 -6.91
CA THR A 102 10.59 -10.74 -7.99
C THR A 102 9.80 -9.50 -8.43
N ILE A 103 9.82 -9.21 -9.73
CA ILE A 103 8.94 -8.21 -10.32
C ILE A 103 7.59 -8.88 -10.57
N GLU A 104 6.60 -8.55 -9.76
CA GLU A 104 5.23 -9.10 -9.87
C GLU A 104 4.38 -8.34 -10.88
N ASP A 105 4.62 -7.03 -11.01
CA ASP A 105 3.84 -6.18 -11.90
C ASP A 105 4.68 -5.02 -12.48
N ILE A 106 4.19 -4.47 -13.58
CA ILE A 106 4.81 -3.38 -14.32
C ILE A 106 3.81 -2.23 -14.41
N SER A 107 4.21 -1.09 -13.86
CA SER A 107 3.45 0.16 -13.97
C SER A 107 3.83 0.93 -15.24
N PHE A 108 2.81 1.49 -15.90
CA PHE A 108 2.97 2.37 -17.05
C PHE A 108 2.62 3.80 -16.65
N PRO A 109 3.45 4.81 -16.96
CA PRO A 109 3.10 6.20 -16.72
C PRO A 109 1.80 6.53 -17.48
N GLY A 110 0.81 7.07 -16.76
CA GLY A 110 -0.49 7.47 -17.31
C GLY A 110 -1.69 6.57 -16.95
N GLN A 111 -1.50 5.31 -16.57
CA GLN A 111 -2.64 4.39 -16.32
C GLN A 111 -3.39 4.63 -14.99
N ARG A 112 -2.72 5.18 -13.95
CA ARG A 112 -3.40 5.50 -12.67
C ARG A 112 -4.51 6.55 -12.85
N ALA A 113 -4.33 7.51 -13.76
CA ALA A 113 -5.34 8.55 -14.01
C ALA A 113 -6.63 7.99 -14.65
N GLU A 114 -6.51 6.97 -15.51
CA GLU A 114 -7.66 6.38 -16.22
C GLU A 114 -8.43 5.37 -15.35
N GLN A 115 -7.72 4.59 -14.52
CA GLN A 115 -8.36 3.63 -13.61
C GLN A 115 -9.11 4.35 -12.47
N GLN A 116 -8.54 5.41 -11.89
CA GLN A 116 -9.23 6.23 -10.88
C GLN A 116 -10.48 6.92 -11.46
N ASN A 117 -10.38 7.42 -12.69
CA ASN A 117 -11.46 8.16 -13.36
C ASN A 117 -12.61 7.22 -13.84
N SER A 118 -12.29 5.99 -14.23
CA SER A 118 -13.30 5.00 -14.64
C SER A 118 -14.00 4.31 -13.46
N ALA A 119 -13.35 4.16 -12.30
CA ALA A 119 -14.01 3.78 -11.05
C ALA A 119 -14.97 4.88 -10.56
N SER A 120 -14.57 6.15 -10.67
CA SER A 120 -15.41 7.29 -10.27
C SER A 120 -16.64 7.49 -11.18
N ARG A 121 -16.53 7.19 -12.49
CA ARG A 121 -17.65 7.35 -13.44
C ARG A 121 -18.70 6.24 -13.40
N ARG A 122 -18.44 5.13 -12.71
CA ARG A 122 -19.40 4.01 -12.55
C ARG A 122 -20.19 4.04 -11.23
N GLY A 123 -19.93 5.00 -10.35
CA GLY A 123 -20.68 5.22 -9.12
C GLY A 123 -21.99 6.00 -9.34
N THR A 124 -23.05 5.28 -9.67
CA THR A 124 -24.47 5.55 -9.36
C THR A 124 -25.21 6.72 -10.05
N PRO A 125 -26.20 6.44 -10.94
CA PRO A 125 -27.37 7.28 -11.11
C PRO A 125 -28.38 6.95 -10.00
N ALA A 126 -28.40 7.71 -8.92
CA ALA A 126 -29.45 7.65 -7.90
C ALA A 126 -30.27 8.95 -7.97
N GLY A 127 -31.58 8.77 -8.13
CA GLY A 127 -32.52 9.79 -8.56
C GLY A 127 -32.59 11.04 -7.70
N GLY A 128 -32.77 12.16 -8.38
CA GLY A 128 -33.45 13.34 -7.84
C GLY A 128 -34.92 13.27 -8.23
N ASP A 129 -35.73 12.88 -7.25
CA ASP A 129 -37.16 13.13 -7.13
C ASP A 129 -37.52 14.52 -7.72
N GLN A 130 -38.51 14.61 -8.61
CA GLN A 130 -39.13 15.89 -9.00
C GLN A 130 -40.25 16.20 -8.01
N PRO A 131 -40.12 17.18 -7.09
CA PRO A 131 -41.28 17.73 -6.43
C PRO A 131 -41.89 18.80 -7.35
N GLY A 132 -43.12 18.55 -7.80
CA GLY A 132 -43.93 19.57 -8.44
C GLY A 132 -44.14 20.76 -7.51
N ALA A 133 -43.82 21.95 -8.00
CA ALA A 133 -44.31 23.20 -7.46
C ALA A 133 -45.01 23.96 -8.60
N THR A 134 -46.30 24.14 -8.42
CA THR A 134 -47.23 24.90 -9.25
C THR A 134 -46.79 26.36 -9.34
N GLU A 135 -46.34 26.81 -10.51
CA GLU A 135 -46.09 28.23 -10.75
C GLU A 135 -47.32 28.86 -11.41
N GLY A 136 -48.24 29.34 -10.56
CA GLY A 136 -49.24 30.30 -10.96
C GLY A 136 -48.58 31.67 -11.07
N ASN A 137 -48.31 32.13 -12.29
CA ASN A 137 -47.99 33.53 -12.55
C ASN A 137 -49.14 34.19 -13.27
N GLN A 138 -49.82 35.06 -12.53
CA GLN A 138 -50.83 35.99 -12.99
C GLN A 138 -50.08 37.22 -13.50
N ASN A 139 -50.20 37.55 -14.79
CA ASN A 139 -49.88 38.91 -15.23
C ASN A 139 -50.69 39.33 -16.45
N GLY A 140 -51.53 40.34 -16.22
CA GLY A 140 -51.97 41.44 -17.10
C GLY A 140 -52.25 41.17 -18.57
#